data_AF-A0A015ITS2-F1
#
_entry.id   AF-A0A015ITS2-F1
#
_cell.length_a   1.000
_cell.length_b   1.000
_cell.length_c   1.000
_cell.angle_alpha   90.00
_cell.angle_beta   90.00
_cell.angle_gamma   90.00
#
_symmetry.space_group_name_H-M   'P 1'
#
loop_
_entity.id
_entity.type
_entity.pdbx_description
1 polymer ?
#
loop_
_entity_poly.entity_id
_entity_poly.type
_entity_poly.pdbx_seq_one_letter_code
_entity_poly.pdbx_strand_id
1 'polypeptide(L)'
;MSQITPKLTYQVNLPKSLEIEEDYYSPIFGTNNMFWRIFILLEDDDYYGLYLQPVANQDEIIWGERSKLTFNLFAKEIRNDNQIIELYSKSFAIPPGTPIDNDPGYRYAIRKSSLENGELIIGANFDNIEYNQSKTYYPEPIPKDLIDAWKEHLFNFQSADVEFDVQGEKFYACSSILSKRSEYFEKMLSGHWFESTLNNSTCQIKHRIQISTYSPITISAMLKYFYTNQIQWTNEDNDDSIAIELFRLADQYVLLDLRERAKTRILDELTISNVSKIMFNLVPNYNDLKKPVLNFMAINFEEVYRSQEFKEISANLEDYENFNITLLEIYTEFLRIRTLYKIFFKF
;
A
#
# COMPACT_ATOMS: atom_id res chain seq x y z
N MET A 1 -26.30 -22.79 17.40
CA MET A 1 -26.76 -21.44 17.83
C MET A 1 -26.05 -20.44 16.93
N SER A 2 -26.80 -19.76 16.06
CA SER A 2 -26.27 -18.70 15.21
C SER A 2 -25.79 -17.55 16.08
N GLN A 3 -24.48 -17.32 16.13
CA GLN A 3 -23.94 -16.13 16.77
C GLN A 3 -24.52 -14.91 16.05
N ILE A 4 -25.21 -14.05 16.79
CA ILE A 4 -25.71 -12.77 16.30
C ILE A 4 -24.49 -11.87 16.19
N THR A 5 -23.95 -11.74 14.98
CA THR A 5 -22.91 -10.75 14.69
C THR A 5 -23.51 -9.36 14.94
N PRO A 6 -22.92 -8.49 15.76
CA PRO A 6 -23.50 -7.19 16.05
C PRO A 6 -23.49 -6.35 14.77
N LYS A 7 -24.66 -5.92 14.33
CA LYS A 7 -24.84 -5.15 13.10
C LYS A 7 -24.98 -3.68 13.46
N LEU A 8 -23.97 -2.87 13.15
CA LEU A 8 -24.07 -1.43 13.35
C LEU A 8 -24.87 -0.85 12.20
N THR A 9 -25.89 -0.05 12.51
CA THR A 9 -26.77 0.55 11.51
C THR A 9 -26.76 2.07 11.70
N TYR A 10 -26.47 2.80 10.63
CA TYR A 10 -26.70 4.24 10.55
C TYR A 10 -27.75 4.53 9.49
N GLN A 11 -28.68 5.43 9.78
CA GLN A 11 -29.68 5.88 8.82
C GLN A 11 -30.02 7.35 9.03
N VAL A 12 -30.47 7.98 7.95
CA VAL A 12 -31.05 9.32 7.97
C VAL A 12 -32.33 9.33 7.16
N ASN A 13 -33.26 10.17 7.61
CA ASN A 13 -34.57 10.31 6.99
C ASN A 13 -34.63 11.67 6.30
N LEU A 14 -35.05 11.64 5.04
CA LEU A 14 -35.27 12.81 4.20
C LEU A 14 -36.78 12.96 4.01
N PRO A 15 -37.39 14.08 4.45
CA PRO A 15 -38.78 14.31 4.20
C PRO A 15 -39.00 14.50 2.70
N LYS A 16 -40.10 13.96 2.17
CA LYS A 16 -40.58 14.20 0.81
C LYS A 16 -39.56 13.85 -0.28
N SER A 17 -39.50 12.57 -0.59
CA SER A 17 -38.56 11.97 -1.53
C SER A 17 -38.53 12.60 -2.94
N LEU A 18 -39.60 13.26 -3.40
CA LEU A 18 -39.64 13.94 -4.71
C LEU A 18 -39.11 15.37 -4.67
N GLU A 19 -38.91 15.96 -3.50
CA GLU A 19 -38.42 17.35 -3.33
C GLU A 19 -36.88 17.41 -3.19
N ILE A 20 -36.17 16.31 -3.48
CA ILE A 20 -34.70 16.28 -3.49
C ILE A 20 -34.19 16.91 -4.80
N GLU A 21 -33.88 18.20 -4.73
CA GLU A 21 -33.43 19.04 -5.86
C GLU A 21 -31.90 19.27 -5.89
N GLU A 22 -31.20 19.03 -4.79
CA GLU A 22 -29.74 19.20 -4.66
C GLU A 22 -29.07 17.94 -4.08
N ASP A 23 -27.75 17.83 -4.28
CA ASP A 23 -26.95 16.75 -3.68
C ASP A 23 -27.08 16.80 -2.15
N TYR A 24 -27.30 15.64 -1.54
CA TYR A 24 -27.49 15.54 -0.10
C TYR A 24 -26.31 14.83 0.55
N TYR A 25 -25.83 15.39 1.67
CA TYR A 25 -24.77 14.78 2.49
C TYR A 25 -25.27 14.60 3.92
N SER A 26 -25.19 13.39 4.45
CA SER A 26 -25.55 13.12 5.84
C SER A 26 -24.56 13.77 6.81
N PRO A 27 -24.94 13.94 8.08
CA PRO A 27 -23.98 14.12 9.16
C PRO A 27 -22.91 13.01 9.13
N ILE A 28 -21.71 13.35 9.61
CA ILE A 28 -20.63 12.38 9.79
C ILE A 28 -21.00 11.44 10.94
N PHE A 29 -20.82 10.14 10.75
CA PHE A 29 -21.06 9.14 11.77
C PHE A 29 -19.88 8.18 11.89
N GLY A 30 -19.72 7.58 13.07
CA GLY A 30 -18.60 6.69 13.39
C GLY A 30 -18.98 5.21 13.40
N THR A 31 -18.04 4.35 13.03
CA THR A 31 -18.02 2.91 13.31
C THR A 31 -16.69 2.58 13.99
N ASN A 32 -16.62 1.74 15.03
CA ASN A 32 -15.38 1.37 15.75
C ASN A 32 -14.28 2.47 15.77
N ASN A 33 -13.39 2.51 14.77
CA ASN A 33 -12.29 3.49 14.63
C ASN A 33 -12.34 4.36 13.34
N MET A 34 -13.51 4.52 12.70
CA MET A 34 -13.64 5.14 11.38
C MET A 34 -14.83 6.08 11.30
N PHE A 35 -14.70 7.14 10.52
CA PHE A 35 -15.79 8.05 10.21
C PHE A 35 -16.28 7.90 8.77
N TRP A 36 -17.57 8.16 8.59
CA TRP A 36 -18.31 7.94 7.36
C TRP A 36 -19.32 9.05 7.12
N ARG A 37 -19.71 9.18 5.86
CA ARG A 37 -20.78 10.06 5.41
C ARG A 37 -21.55 9.38 4.29
N ILE A 38 -22.87 9.28 4.40
CA ILE A 38 -23.71 8.82 3.28
C ILE A 38 -24.11 10.05 2.47
N PHE A 39 -24.14 9.93 1.16
CA PHE A 39 -24.58 11.02 0.30
C PHE A 39 -25.36 10.54 -0.92
N ILE A 40 -26.24 11.41 -1.39
CA ILE A 40 -27.02 11.26 -2.61
C ILE A 40 -26.47 12.25 -3.64
N LEU A 41 -26.23 11.77 -4.86
CA LEU A 41 -25.91 12.61 -6.01
C LEU A 41 -27.04 12.60 -7.04
N LEU A 42 -27.29 13.76 -7.64
CA LEU A 42 -28.14 13.91 -8.83
C LEU A 42 -27.36 13.51 -10.08
N GLU A 43 -27.33 12.22 -10.36
CA GLU A 43 -26.47 11.62 -11.40
C GLU A 43 -27.00 11.81 -12.82
N ASP A 44 -28.32 11.76 -12.98
CA ASP A 44 -29.06 12.03 -14.21
C ASP A 44 -30.52 12.43 -13.91
N ASP A 45 -31.30 12.67 -14.97
CA ASP A 45 -32.70 13.11 -14.84
C ASP A 45 -33.59 12.05 -14.19
N ASP A 46 -33.24 10.76 -14.24
CA ASP A 46 -34.11 9.64 -13.90
C ASP A 46 -33.74 8.93 -12.59
N TYR A 47 -32.53 9.12 -12.08
CA TYR A 47 -31.98 8.41 -10.93
C TYR A 47 -31.30 9.32 -9.91
N TYR A 48 -31.29 8.84 -8.66
CA TYR A 48 -30.39 9.29 -7.62
C TYR A 48 -29.30 8.25 -7.40
N GLY A 49 -28.04 8.70 -7.35
CA GLY A 49 -26.91 7.91 -6.91
C GLY A 49 -26.86 7.85 -5.38
N LEU A 50 -26.45 6.72 -4.82
CA LEU A 50 -26.29 6.54 -3.37
C LEU A 50 -24.89 6.01 -3.07
N TYR A 51 -24.17 6.71 -2.21
CA TYR A 51 -22.76 6.48 -1.95
C TYR A 51 -22.43 6.55 -0.45
N LEU A 52 -21.34 5.90 -0.09
CA LEU A 52 -20.73 5.97 1.23
C LEU A 52 -19.32 6.53 1.11
N GLN A 53 -19.07 7.69 1.72
CA GLN A 53 -17.76 8.31 1.77
C GLN A 53 -17.04 7.98 3.07
N PRO A 54 -15.81 7.48 3.02
CA PRO A 54 -14.93 7.45 4.17
C PRO A 54 -14.44 8.86 4.51
N VAL A 55 -14.54 9.23 5.78
CA VAL A 55 -14.03 10.51 6.30
C VAL A 55 -12.81 10.22 7.17
N ALA A 56 -11.68 10.83 6.84
CA ALA A 56 -10.45 10.69 7.60
C ALA A 56 -10.57 11.41 8.95
N ASN A 57 -10.18 10.73 10.04
CA ASN A 57 -9.97 11.42 11.31
C ASN A 57 -8.64 12.22 11.29
N GLN A 58 -8.48 13.19 12.20
CA GLN A 58 -7.23 13.93 12.43
C GLN A 58 -6.03 13.01 12.74
N ASP A 59 -6.29 11.77 13.18
CA ASP A 59 -5.27 10.77 13.52
C ASP A 59 -5.00 9.72 12.41
N GLU A 60 -5.77 9.72 11.32
CA GLU A 60 -5.62 8.75 10.22
C GLU A 60 -4.69 9.30 9.12
N ILE A 61 -3.41 8.92 9.14
CA ILE A 61 -2.45 9.39 8.11
C ILE A 61 -2.15 8.32 7.04
N ILE A 62 -2.54 7.06 7.25
CA ILE A 62 -2.42 6.00 6.23
C ILE A 62 -3.65 5.09 6.32
N TRP A 63 -4.26 4.83 5.16
CA TRP A 63 -5.49 4.06 4.95
C TRP A 63 -5.44 2.56 5.26
N GLY A 64 -4.30 2.05 5.72
CA GLY A 64 -3.97 0.62 5.77
C GLY A 64 -4.65 -0.19 6.86
N GLU A 65 -5.21 0.44 7.90
CA GLU A 65 -5.81 -0.27 9.04
C GLU A 65 -7.27 -0.68 8.84
N ARG A 66 -7.90 -0.24 7.74
CA ARG A 66 -9.28 -0.61 7.41
C ARG A 66 -9.29 -1.98 6.72
N SER A 67 -9.18 -3.05 7.50
CA SER A 67 -9.38 -4.44 7.03
C SER A 67 -10.71 -4.57 6.29
N LYS A 68 -10.73 -5.28 5.14
CA LYS A 68 -11.89 -5.57 4.26
C LYS A 68 -13.25 -5.25 4.88
N LEU A 69 -13.80 -4.06 4.66
CA LEU A 69 -15.11 -3.70 5.20
C LEU A 69 -16.21 -4.16 4.27
N THR A 70 -17.18 -4.91 4.79
CA THR A 70 -18.43 -5.18 4.09
C THR A 70 -19.54 -4.37 4.72
N PHE A 71 -20.24 -3.61 3.89
CA PHE A 71 -21.41 -2.85 4.30
C PHE A 71 -22.52 -3.00 3.28
N ASN A 72 -23.75 -2.87 3.72
CA ASN A 72 -24.93 -2.86 2.87
C ASN A 72 -25.53 -1.45 2.89
N LEU A 73 -25.50 -0.76 1.75
CA LEU A 73 -26.24 0.48 1.54
C LEU A 73 -27.66 0.15 1.18
N PHE A 74 -28.60 0.87 1.77
CA PHE A 74 -30.01 0.72 1.49
C PHE A 74 -30.73 2.06 1.39
N ALA A 75 -31.82 2.06 0.63
CA ALA A 75 -32.80 3.12 0.58
C ALA A 75 -34.20 2.54 0.66
N LYS A 76 -35.06 3.13 1.48
CA LYS A 76 -36.47 2.76 1.67
C LYS A 76 -37.32 4.01 1.69
N GLU A 77 -38.55 3.94 1.21
CA GLU A 77 -39.51 5.02 1.34
C GLU A 77 -40.68 4.57 2.21
N ILE A 78 -41.00 5.38 3.23
CA ILE A 78 -42.27 5.28 3.95
C ILE A 78 -43.28 6.11 3.18
N ARG A 79 -44.24 5.43 2.56
CA ARG A 79 -45.31 6.06 1.78
C ARG A 79 -46.41 6.60 2.68
N ASN A 80 -47.27 7.43 2.10
CA ASN A 80 -48.37 8.10 2.81
C ASN A 80 -49.38 7.14 3.45
N ASP A 81 -49.44 5.89 2.99
CA ASP A 81 -50.25 4.82 3.55
C ASP A 81 -49.50 3.96 4.59
N ASN A 82 -48.35 4.44 5.06
CA ASN A 82 -47.40 3.77 5.97
C ASN A 82 -46.77 2.48 5.40
N GLN A 83 -46.90 2.20 4.10
CA GLN A 83 -46.13 1.11 3.49
C GLN A 83 -44.66 1.49 3.38
N ILE A 84 -43.78 0.54 3.74
CA ILE A 84 -42.34 0.67 3.59
C ILE A 84 -41.94 -0.06 2.32
N ILE A 85 -41.49 0.70 1.31
CA ILE A 85 -40.99 0.15 0.07
C ILE A 85 -39.46 0.19 0.09
N GLU A 86 -38.83 -0.96 -0.15
CA GLU A 86 -37.39 -1.02 -0.38
C GLU A 86 -37.09 -0.61 -1.82
N LEU A 87 -36.35 0.50 -1.95
CA LEU A 87 -35.98 1.08 -3.24
C LEU A 87 -34.60 0.57 -3.69
N TYR A 88 -33.71 0.36 -2.72
CA TYR A 88 -32.34 -0.05 -2.96
C TYR A 88 -31.80 -0.86 -1.78
N SER A 89 -31.05 -1.92 -2.09
CA SER A 89 -30.24 -2.65 -1.11
C SER A 89 -29.10 -3.34 -1.84
N LYS A 90 -27.86 -2.96 -1.53
CA LYS A 90 -26.68 -3.57 -2.14
C LYS A 90 -25.52 -3.63 -1.16
N SER A 91 -24.86 -4.77 -1.15
CA SER A 91 -23.65 -4.98 -0.36
C SER A 91 -22.41 -4.62 -1.16
N PHE A 92 -21.49 -3.95 -0.48
CA PHE A 92 -20.20 -3.53 -0.98
C PHE A 92 -19.11 -4.13 -0.12
N ALA A 93 -17.97 -4.42 -0.73
CA ALA A 93 -16.75 -4.78 -0.05
C ALA A 93 -15.68 -3.77 -0.43
N ILE A 94 -15.03 -3.15 0.56
CA ILE A 94 -13.90 -2.23 0.33
C ILE A 94 -12.59 -3.03 0.48
N PRO A 95 -11.82 -3.25 -0.60
CA PRO A 95 -10.53 -3.90 -0.52
C PRO A 95 -9.52 -3.06 0.31
N PRO A 96 -8.57 -3.71 1.00
CA PRO A 96 -7.43 -3.01 1.59
C PRO A 96 -6.67 -2.21 0.53
N GLY A 97 -6.25 -0.99 0.86
CA GLY A 97 -5.50 -0.12 -0.06
C GLY A 97 -6.33 0.56 -1.14
N THR A 98 -7.67 0.51 -1.08
CA THR A 98 -8.54 1.35 -1.92
C THR A 98 -8.19 2.84 -1.69
N PRO A 99 -8.19 3.73 -2.69
CA PRO A 99 -7.96 5.17 -2.49
C PRO A 99 -9.11 5.89 -1.74
N ILE A 100 -8.81 7.04 -1.10
CA ILE A 100 -9.76 7.83 -0.28
C ILE A 100 -10.91 8.43 -1.07
N ASP A 101 -10.61 8.77 -2.30
CA ASP A 101 -11.48 9.37 -3.29
C ASP A 101 -12.37 8.34 -4.00
N ASN A 102 -12.24 7.05 -3.69
CA ASN A 102 -13.15 6.04 -4.20
C ASN A 102 -14.34 5.89 -3.23
N ASP A 103 -15.40 6.65 -3.47
CA ASP A 103 -16.65 6.59 -2.71
C ASP A 103 -17.48 5.38 -3.19
N PRO A 104 -17.49 4.23 -2.47
CA PRO A 104 -18.29 3.08 -2.88
C PRO A 104 -19.77 3.40 -2.86
N GLY A 105 -20.43 3.13 -3.98
CA GLY A 105 -21.86 3.33 -4.14
C GLY A 105 -22.35 2.88 -5.49
N TYR A 106 -23.55 3.31 -5.85
CA TYR A 106 -24.14 2.97 -7.14
C TYR A 106 -24.86 4.17 -7.73
N ARG A 107 -24.45 4.52 -8.94
CA ARG A 107 -24.96 5.65 -9.71
C ARG A 107 -26.48 5.62 -9.94
N TYR A 108 -27.04 4.43 -10.14
CA TYR A 108 -28.45 4.24 -10.45
C TYR A 108 -29.18 3.56 -9.28
N ALA A 109 -28.99 4.07 -8.07
CA ALA A 109 -29.48 3.43 -6.85
C ALA A 109 -31.00 3.56 -6.68
N ILE A 110 -31.55 4.76 -6.88
CA ILE A 110 -32.97 5.03 -6.66
C ILE A 110 -33.55 5.63 -7.94
N ARG A 111 -34.60 5.01 -8.48
CA ARG A 111 -35.29 5.53 -9.66
C ARG A 111 -36.33 6.57 -9.24
N LYS A 112 -36.26 7.79 -9.74
CA LYS A 112 -37.16 8.89 -9.34
C LYS A 112 -38.64 8.56 -9.57
N SER A 113 -38.96 7.85 -10.66
CA SER A 113 -40.32 7.40 -10.97
C SER A 113 -40.90 6.33 -10.02
N SER A 114 -40.10 5.75 -9.11
CA SER A 114 -40.58 4.80 -8.10
C SER A 114 -40.99 5.45 -6.77
N LEU A 115 -40.71 6.75 -6.62
CA LEU A 115 -40.97 7.53 -5.41
C LEU A 115 -42.40 8.09 -5.40
N GLU A 116 -43.02 8.15 -4.22
CA GLU A 116 -44.39 8.66 -4.02
C GLU A 116 -44.44 9.88 -3.08
N ASN A 117 -43.33 10.62 -3.01
CA ASN A 117 -43.15 11.79 -2.15
C ASN A 117 -43.27 11.48 -0.65
N GLY A 118 -42.96 10.25 -0.26
CA GLY A 118 -42.93 9.81 1.13
C GLY A 118 -41.66 10.22 1.86
N GLU A 119 -41.45 9.68 3.06
CA GLU A 119 -40.22 9.86 3.82
C GLU A 119 -39.16 8.86 3.32
N LEU A 120 -38.07 9.37 2.74
CA LEU A 120 -36.97 8.56 2.23
C LEU A 120 -35.96 8.28 3.33
N ILE A 121 -35.77 7.01 3.68
CA ILE A 121 -34.75 6.53 4.61
C ILE A 121 -33.58 6.01 3.80
N ILE A 122 -32.40 6.58 4.00
CA ILE A 122 -31.14 6.04 3.48
C ILE A 122 -30.26 5.59 4.64
N GLY A 123 -29.51 4.52 4.45
CA GLY A 123 -28.66 4.02 5.52
C GLY A 123 -27.61 3.02 5.07
N ALA A 124 -26.71 2.73 6.01
CA ALA A 124 -25.64 1.76 5.87
C ALA A 124 -25.66 0.80 7.05
N ASN A 125 -25.60 -0.49 6.70
CA ASN A 125 -25.51 -1.61 7.60
C ASN A 125 -24.07 -2.14 7.57
N PHE A 126 -23.38 -2.16 8.71
CA PHE A 126 -22.04 -2.71 8.84
C PHE A 126 -22.11 -4.03 9.60
N ASP A 127 -21.58 -5.10 8.99
CA ASP A 127 -21.43 -6.37 9.68
C ASP A 127 -20.11 -6.35 10.48
N ASN A 128 -20.13 -6.72 11.76
CA ASN A 128 -18.93 -6.75 12.60
C ASN A 128 -17.89 -7.68 11.99
N ILE A 129 -16.77 -7.13 11.53
CA ILE A 129 -15.61 -7.93 11.14
C ILE A 129 -14.63 -7.85 12.29
N GLU A 130 -14.84 -8.73 13.28
CA GLU A 130 -13.66 -9.31 13.91
C GLU A 130 -12.93 -10.09 12.82
N TYR A 131 -11.66 -9.72 12.63
CA TYR A 131 -10.78 -10.23 11.60
C TYR A 131 -10.69 -11.76 11.63
N ASN A 132 -11.45 -12.43 10.77
CA ASN A 132 -11.26 -13.83 10.44
C ASN A 132 -10.77 -13.93 9.00
N GLN A 133 -9.47 -14.14 8.82
CA GLN A 133 -8.87 -14.48 7.53
C GLN A 133 -9.54 -15.74 6.99
N SER A 134 -10.36 -15.64 5.93
CA SER A 134 -10.42 -16.71 4.93
C SER A 134 -11.01 -16.26 3.60
N LYS A 135 -10.26 -16.57 2.53
CA LYS A 135 -10.60 -16.62 1.10
C LYS A 135 -10.66 -15.28 0.33
N THR A 136 -9.49 -14.85 -0.12
CA THR A 136 -9.25 -14.03 -1.31
C THR A 136 -9.34 -14.88 -2.58
N TYR A 137 -10.07 -14.42 -3.60
CA TYR A 137 -9.91 -14.92 -4.98
C TYR A 137 -8.65 -14.24 -5.53
N TYR A 138 -7.56 -14.99 -5.62
CA TYR A 138 -6.39 -14.58 -6.40
C TYR A 138 -6.68 -14.96 -7.86
N PRO A 139 -6.23 -14.18 -8.87
CA PRO A 139 -5.95 -14.79 -10.17
C PRO A 139 -5.12 -16.05 -9.89
N GLU A 140 -5.46 -17.17 -10.54
CA GLU A 140 -4.74 -18.43 -10.30
C GLU A 140 -3.24 -18.12 -10.30
N PRO A 141 -2.50 -18.56 -9.25
CA PRO A 141 -1.07 -18.29 -9.19
C PRO A 141 -0.46 -18.78 -10.50
N ILE A 142 0.39 -17.94 -11.12
CA ILE A 142 1.07 -18.30 -12.37
C ILE A 142 1.59 -19.73 -12.19
N PRO A 143 1.23 -20.66 -13.10
CA PRO A 143 1.59 -22.06 -12.96
C PRO A 143 3.08 -22.20 -12.63
N LYS A 144 3.39 -23.00 -11.61
CA LYS A 144 4.74 -23.08 -11.04
C LYS A 144 5.76 -23.53 -12.09
N ASP A 145 5.35 -24.42 -12.98
CA ASP A 145 6.11 -24.85 -14.15
C ASP A 145 6.47 -23.71 -15.11
N LEU A 146 5.60 -22.72 -15.29
CA LEU A 146 5.91 -21.53 -16.09
C LEU A 146 6.92 -20.62 -15.39
N ILE A 147 6.76 -20.42 -14.08
CA ILE A 147 7.72 -19.66 -13.26
C ILE A 147 9.09 -20.35 -13.29
N ASP A 148 9.13 -21.67 -13.13
CA ASP A 148 10.34 -22.46 -13.12
C ASP A 148 11.00 -22.45 -14.50
N ALA A 149 10.23 -22.56 -15.59
CA ALA A 149 10.75 -22.41 -16.96
C ALA A 149 11.37 -21.03 -17.21
N TRP A 150 10.78 -19.96 -16.69
CA TRP A 150 11.36 -18.61 -16.78
C TRP A 150 12.60 -18.44 -15.89
N LYS A 151 12.65 -19.11 -14.73
CA LYS A 151 13.86 -19.15 -13.87
C LYS A 151 14.99 -19.95 -14.50
N GLU A 152 14.71 -21.04 -15.20
CA GLU A 152 15.71 -21.80 -15.96
C GLU A 152 16.22 -21.02 -17.17
N HIS A 153 15.35 -20.23 -17.79
CA HIS A 153 15.73 -19.32 -18.87
C HIS A 153 16.55 -18.12 -18.36
N LEU A 154 16.24 -17.63 -17.16
CA LEU A 154 17.07 -16.67 -16.44
C LEU A 154 18.44 -17.32 -16.19
N PHE A 155 19.52 -16.70 -16.65
CA PHE A 155 20.90 -17.21 -16.64
C PHE A 155 21.28 -18.25 -17.71
N ASN A 156 20.38 -18.62 -18.65
CA ASN A 156 20.81 -19.39 -19.82
C ASN A 156 21.55 -18.48 -20.82
N PHE A 157 22.85 -18.73 -21.01
CA PHE A 157 23.70 -17.96 -21.91
C PHE A 157 23.21 -17.96 -23.37
N GLN A 158 22.55 -19.04 -23.81
CA GLN A 158 22.14 -19.23 -25.21
C GLN A 158 20.99 -18.34 -25.68
N SER A 159 20.40 -17.53 -24.82
CA SER A 159 19.32 -16.58 -25.17
C SER A 159 19.54 -15.19 -24.59
N ALA A 160 20.64 -14.99 -23.87
CA ALA A 160 20.99 -13.72 -23.26
C ALA A 160 21.79 -12.83 -24.21
N ASP A 161 21.44 -11.55 -24.25
CA ASP A 161 22.15 -10.51 -25.00
C ASP A 161 22.62 -9.36 -24.09
N VAL A 162 22.40 -9.47 -22.79
CA VAL A 162 22.89 -8.56 -21.75
C VAL A 162 23.72 -9.35 -20.74
N GLU A 163 24.92 -8.87 -20.43
CA GLU A 163 25.77 -9.34 -19.33
C GLU A 163 25.87 -8.25 -18.27
N PHE A 164 25.55 -8.59 -17.03
CA PHE A 164 25.86 -7.78 -15.85
C PHE A 164 27.14 -8.33 -15.21
N ASP A 165 28.12 -7.47 -15.01
CA ASP A 165 29.34 -7.76 -14.24
C ASP A 165 29.21 -7.06 -12.89
N VAL A 166 28.93 -7.84 -11.85
CA VAL A 166 28.65 -7.39 -10.49
C VAL A 166 29.77 -7.85 -9.59
N GLN A 167 30.71 -6.95 -9.31
CA GLN A 167 31.86 -7.26 -8.45
C GLN A 167 32.67 -8.51 -8.91
N GLY A 168 32.72 -8.77 -10.22
CA GLY A 168 33.38 -9.93 -10.82
C GLY A 168 32.48 -11.15 -11.03
N GLU A 169 31.26 -11.14 -10.48
CA GLU A 169 30.23 -12.15 -10.76
C GLU A 169 29.40 -11.78 -11.99
N LYS A 170 29.17 -12.74 -12.88
CA LYS A 170 28.48 -12.51 -14.15
C LYS A 170 27.05 -13.01 -14.13
N PHE A 171 26.11 -12.13 -14.46
CA PHE A 171 24.70 -12.46 -14.65
C PHE A 171 24.29 -12.19 -16.09
N TYR A 172 23.43 -13.04 -16.64
CA TYR A 172 23.00 -12.96 -18.04
C TYR A 172 21.48 -12.78 -18.12
N ALA A 173 21.04 -11.86 -18.99
CA ALA A 173 19.63 -11.52 -19.15
C ALA A 173 19.28 -11.17 -20.60
N CYS A 174 17.98 -11.09 -20.88
CA CYS A 174 17.42 -10.74 -22.18
C CYS A 174 16.97 -9.28 -22.16
N SER A 175 17.55 -8.46 -23.04
CA SER A 175 17.22 -7.05 -23.23
C SER A 175 15.71 -6.84 -23.43
N SER A 176 15.07 -7.70 -24.22
CA SER A 176 13.63 -7.61 -24.51
C SER A 176 12.72 -7.76 -23.28
N ILE A 177 13.14 -8.57 -22.29
CA ILE A 177 12.41 -8.74 -21.03
C ILE A 177 12.64 -7.52 -20.15
N LEU A 178 13.90 -7.09 -20.01
CA LEU A 178 14.27 -5.91 -19.22
C LEU A 178 13.55 -4.66 -19.71
N SER A 179 13.61 -4.39 -21.01
CA SER A 179 12.96 -3.23 -21.65
C SER A 179 11.44 -3.25 -21.48
N LYS A 180 10.78 -4.40 -21.65
CA LYS A 180 9.32 -4.51 -21.48
C LYS A 180 8.86 -4.27 -20.04
N ARG A 181 9.75 -4.42 -19.06
CA ARG A 181 9.42 -4.36 -17.63
C ARG A 181 10.02 -3.17 -16.91
N SER A 182 10.83 -2.38 -17.59
CA SER A 182 11.46 -1.19 -17.03
C SER A 182 11.73 -0.20 -18.14
N GLU A 183 11.07 0.95 -18.06
CA GLU A 183 11.33 2.09 -18.95
C GLU A 183 12.79 2.57 -18.84
N TYR A 184 13.40 2.44 -17.65
CA TYR A 184 14.82 2.71 -17.46
C TYR A 184 15.67 1.81 -18.34
N PHE A 185 15.48 0.49 -18.27
CA PHE A 185 16.24 -0.46 -19.08
C PHE A 185 15.89 -0.35 -20.56
N GLU A 186 14.65 -0.04 -20.91
CA GLU A 186 14.27 0.26 -22.29
C GLU A 186 15.08 1.42 -22.86
N LYS A 187 15.12 2.56 -22.16
CA LYS A 187 15.92 3.73 -22.56
C LYS A 187 17.42 3.40 -22.60
N MET A 188 17.93 2.77 -21.56
CA MET A 188 19.35 2.42 -21.44
C MET A 188 19.81 1.49 -22.56
N LEU A 189 18.98 0.52 -22.95
CA LEU A 189 19.31 -0.49 -23.97
C LEU A 189 18.93 -0.06 -25.40
N SER A 190 18.01 0.89 -25.57
CA SER A 190 17.60 1.44 -26.87
C SER A 190 18.61 2.43 -27.47
N GLY A 191 19.50 3.00 -26.65
CA GLY A 191 20.56 3.89 -27.12
C GLY A 191 21.61 3.15 -27.96
N HIS A 192 22.18 3.83 -28.96
CA HIS A 192 23.42 3.41 -29.61
C HIS A 192 24.62 3.58 -28.64
N TRP A 193 24.63 2.87 -27.52
CA TRP A 193 25.82 2.81 -26.67
C TRP A 193 26.75 1.74 -27.22
N PHE A 194 27.51 2.16 -28.23
CA PHE A 194 28.58 1.40 -28.84
C PHE A 194 29.78 1.40 -27.89
N GLU A 195 29.93 0.35 -27.10
CA GLU A 195 31.26 -0.15 -26.73
C GLU A 195 31.44 -1.59 -27.26
N SER A 196 31.07 -1.81 -28.51
CA SER A 196 31.73 -2.82 -29.33
C SER A 196 33.08 -2.28 -29.79
N THR A 197 34.04 -2.26 -28.87
CA THR A 197 35.45 -2.27 -29.25
C THR A 197 36.16 -3.43 -28.61
N LEU A 198 35.69 -4.65 -28.88
CA LEU A 198 36.58 -5.82 -28.92
C LEU A 198 36.12 -6.73 -30.05
N ASN A 199 36.91 -6.70 -31.11
CA ASN A 199 36.87 -7.62 -32.24
C ASN A 199 36.83 -9.06 -31.73
N ASN A 200 35.69 -9.74 -31.86
CA ASN A 200 35.61 -11.12 -32.30
C ASN A 200 34.14 -11.53 -32.50
N SER A 201 33.85 -11.86 -33.75
CA SER A 201 32.54 -12.17 -34.31
C SER A 201 32.01 -13.53 -33.86
N THR A 202 31.69 -13.70 -32.58
CA THR A 202 31.00 -14.88 -32.03
C THR A 202 30.17 -14.62 -30.75
N CYS A 203 30.22 -13.44 -30.14
CA CYS A 203 29.58 -13.24 -28.83
C CYS A 203 28.11 -12.82 -28.95
N GLN A 204 27.22 -13.62 -28.37
CA GLN A 204 25.77 -13.38 -28.26
C GLN A 204 25.41 -12.13 -27.44
N ILE A 205 26.32 -11.68 -26.58
CA ILE A 205 26.18 -10.53 -25.68
C ILE A 205 26.36 -9.22 -26.45
N LYS A 206 25.31 -8.39 -26.47
CA LYS A 206 25.28 -7.07 -27.10
C LYS A 206 25.53 -5.93 -26.11
N HIS A 207 25.13 -6.11 -24.86
CA HIS A 207 25.25 -5.09 -23.82
C HIS A 207 26.01 -5.64 -22.62
N ARG A 208 26.97 -4.88 -22.10
CA ARG A 208 27.69 -5.18 -20.85
C ARG A 208 27.45 -4.06 -19.86
N ILE A 209 26.98 -4.39 -18.66
CA ILE A 209 26.62 -3.46 -17.61
C ILE A 209 27.48 -3.77 -16.39
N GLN A 210 28.36 -2.85 -16.00
CA GLN A 210 29.14 -3.01 -14.77
C GLN A 210 28.41 -2.40 -13.58
N ILE A 211 28.34 -3.15 -12.48
CA ILE A 211 27.71 -2.73 -11.23
C ILE A 211 28.68 -2.99 -10.08
N SER A 212 29.07 -1.92 -9.38
CA SER A 212 29.95 -2.00 -8.21
C SER A 212 29.27 -1.60 -6.91
N THR A 213 28.11 -0.95 -6.97
CA THR A 213 27.42 -0.35 -5.81
C THR A 213 26.56 -1.34 -5.04
N TYR A 214 26.14 -2.43 -5.68
CA TYR A 214 25.18 -3.39 -5.11
C TYR A 214 25.76 -4.81 -5.10
N SER A 215 25.31 -5.60 -4.13
CA SER A 215 25.70 -6.99 -3.99
C SER A 215 25.17 -7.87 -5.13
N PRO A 216 25.88 -8.96 -5.49
CA PRO A 216 25.42 -9.94 -6.47
C PRO A 216 24.03 -10.50 -6.15
N ILE A 217 23.73 -10.71 -4.86
CA ILE A 217 22.43 -11.23 -4.39
C ILE A 217 21.30 -10.25 -4.70
N THR A 218 21.50 -8.96 -4.44
CA THR A 218 20.50 -7.93 -4.72
C THR A 218 20.25 -7.77 -6.23
N ILE A 219 21.29 -7.89 -7.07
CA ILE A 219 21.13 -7.91 -8.53
C ILE A 219 20.39 -9.16 -8.99
N SER A 220 20.73 -10.32 -8.45
CA SER A 220 20.01 -11.57 -8.70
C SER A 220 18.53 -11.45 -8.34
N ALA A 221 18.20 -10.82 -7.21
CA ALA A 221 16.82 -10.56 -6.79
C ALA A 221 16.07 -9.63 -7.77
N MET A 222 16.70 -8.55 -8.24
CA MET A 222 16.13 -7.67 -9.28
C MET A 222 15.86 -8.45 -10.58
N LEU A 223 16.80 -9.27 -11.03
CA LEU A 223 16.64 -10.06 -12.26
C LEU A 223 15.53 -11.11 -12.11
N LYS A 224 15.47 -11.82 -10.98
CA LYS A 224 14.36 -12.73 -10.66
C LYS A 224 13.02 -11.99 -10.67
N TYR A 225 12.96 -10.77 -10.15
CA TYR A 225 11.77 -9.93 -10.18
C TYR A 225 11.32 -9.62 -11.62
N PHE A 226 12.24 -9.26 -12.52
CA PHE A 226 11.87 -9.04 -13.92
C PHE A 226 11.28 -10.29 -14.57
N TYR A 227 11.84 -11.47 -14.32
CA TYR A 227 11.40 -12.68 -14.99
C TYR A 227 10.11 -13.25 -14.39
N THR A 228 9.92 -13.12 -13.08
CA THR A 228 8.90 -13.89 -12.36
C THR A 228 7.92 -13.05 -11.56
N ASN A 229 8.18 -11.74 -11.40
CA ASN A 229 7.47 -10.86 -10.47
C ASN A 229 7.57 -11.28 -8.98
N GLN A 230 8.45 -12.24 -8.66
CA GLN A 230 8.75 -12.70 -7.30
C GLN A 230 10.04 -12.06 -6.80
N ILE A 231 10.14 -11.89 -5.48
CA ILE A 231 11.29 -11.30 -4.81
C ILE A 231 11.77 -12.25 -3.74
N GLN A 232 13.07 -12.51 -3.74
CA GLN A 232 13.76 -13.17 -2.65
C GLN A 232 14.29 -12.10 -1.70
N TRP A 233 13.81 -12.09 -0.47
CA TRP A 233 14.07 -11.01 0.49
C TRP A 233 15.28 -11.23 1.38
N THR A 234 15.75 -12.47 1.48
CA THR A 234 16.88 -12.84 2.34
C THR A 234 17.97 -13.54 1.55
N ASN A 235 19.19 -13.36 2.03
CA ASN A 235 20.34 -14.13 1.56
C ASN A 235 20.23 -15.58 2.03
N GLU A 236 20.39 -16.54 1.13
CA GLU A 236 20.30 -17.97 1.44
C GLU A 236 21.38 -18.45 2.42
N ASP A 237 22.55 -17.80 2.44
CA ASP A 237 23.70 -18.26 3.22
C ASP A 237 23.63 -17.87 4.71
N ASN A 238 23.04 -16.71 5.00
CA ASN A 238 23.04 -16.14 6.36
C ASN A 238 21.69 -15.58 6.82
N ASP A 239 20.65 -15.67 5.99
CA ASP A 239 19.29 -15.16 6.23
C ASP A 239 19.19 -13.64 6.47
N ASP A 240 20.23 -12.88 6.11
CA ASP A 240 20.21 -11.42 6.21
C ASP A 240 19.21 -10.85 5.19
N SER A 241 18.39 -9.90 5.65
CA SER A 241 17.47 -9.17 4.79
C SER A 241 18.23 -8.27 3.82
N ILE A 242 17.89 -8.36 2.54
CA ILE A 242 18.39 -7.47 1.49
C ILE A 242 17.44 -6.30 1.21
N ALA A 243 16.36 -6.13 2.00
CA ALA A 243 15.28 -5.20 1.70
C ALA A 243 15.75 -3.74 1.53
N ILE A 244 16.68 -3.28 2.37
CA ILE A 244 17.25 -1.92 2.29
C ILE A 244 18.08 -1.73 1.02
N GLU A 245 18.92 -2.71 0.68
CA GLU A 245 19.76 -2.63 -0.52
C GLU A 245 18.90 -2.69 -1.78
N LEU A 246 17.90 -3.58 -1.81
CA LEU A 246 16.94 -3.71 -2.89
C LEU A 246 16.05 -2.47 -3.04
N PHE A 247 15.68 -1.81 -1.95
CA PHE A 247 14.96 -0.53 -1.98
C PHE A 247 15.78 0.57 -2.66
N ARG A 248 17.06 0.74 -2.27
CA ARG A 248 17.96 1.73 -2.89
C ARG A 248 18.19 1.44 -4.37
N LEU A 249 18.40 0.16 -4.69
CA LEU A 249 18.54 -0.29 -6.06
C LEU A 249 17.27 0.03 -6.88
N ALA A 250 16.11 -0.35 -6.37
CA ALA A 250 14.85 -0.10 -7.06
C ALA A 250 14.58 1.40 -7.28
N ASP A 251 14.96 2.26 -6.33
CA ASP A 251 14.91 3.72 -6.49
C ASP A 251 15.85 4.19 -7.61
N GLN A 252 17.12 3.77 -7.59
CA GLN A 252 18.12 4.14 -8.60
C GLN A 252 17.74 3.73 -10.03
N TYR A 253 17.16 2.53 -10.19
CA TYR A 253 16.73 2.01 -11.49
C TYR A 253 15.26 2.37 -11.83
N VAL A 254 14.61 3.21 -11.00
CA VAL A 254 13.23 3.69 -11.20
C VAL A 254 12.21 2.55 -11.31
N LEU A 255 12.37 1.50 -10.50
CA LEU A 255 11.51 0.33 -10.43
C LEU A 255 10.44 0.54 -9.35
N LEU A 256 9.44 1.37 -9.65
CA LEU A 256 8.47 1.87 -8.66
C LEU A 256 7.74 0.77 -7.85
N ASP A 257 7.22 -0.28 -8.50
CA ASP A 257 6.55 -1.39 -7.81
C ASP A 257 7.53 -2.17 -6.90
N LEU A 258 8.76 -2.43 -7.36
CA LEU A 258 9.78 -3.10 -6.56
C LEU A 258 10.19 -2.24 -5.36
N ARG A 259 10.33 -0.92 -5.55
CA ARG A 259 10.66 0.05 -4.51
C ARG A 259 9.59 0.07 -3.42
N GLU A 260 8.31 0.14 -3.78
CA GLU A 260 7.21 0.14 -2.80
C GLU A 260 7.09 -1.20 -2.05
N ARG A 261 7.33 -2.32 -2.72
CA ARG A 261 7.39 -3.63 -2.04
C ARG A 261 8.55 -3.70 -1.06
N ALA A 262 9.73 -3.23 -1.46
CA ALA A 262 10.91 -3.21 -0.61
C ALA A 262 10.73 -2.27 0.59
N LYS A 263 10.11 -1.11 0.38
CA LYS A 263 9.68 -0.20 1.45
C LYS A 263 8.75 -0.89 2.44
N THR A 264 7.70 -1.55 1.95
CA THR A 264 6.76 -2.30 2.81
C THR A 264 7.52 -3.35 3.62
N ARG A 265 8.43 -4.10 2.99
CA ARG A 265 9.25 -5.08 3.67
C ARG A 265 10.13 -4.48 4.77
N ILE A 266 10.79 -3.35 4.51
CA ILE A 266 11.59 -2.63 5.52
C ILE A 266 10.73 -2.25 6.73
N LEU A 267 9.50 -1.78 6.50
CA LEU A 267 8.58 -1.39 7.57
C LEU A 267 8.09 -2.60 8.38
N ASP A 268 7.80 -3.72 7.72
CA ASP A 268 7.40 -4.98 8.37
C ASP A 268 8.54 -5.60 9.19
N GLU A 269 9.79 -5.32 8.83
CA GLU A 269 10.99 -5.80 9.51
C GLU A 269 11.49 -4.86 10.61
N LEU A 270 10.79 -3.76 10.93
CA LEU A 270 11.25 -2.83 11.97
C LEU A 270 11.33 -3.50 13.33
N THR A 271 12.50 -3.34 13.97
CA THR A 271 12.79 -3.84 15.31
C THR A 271 13.49 -2.75 16.13
N ILE A 272 13.53 -2.95 17.46
CA ILE A 272 14.32 -2.10 18.36
C ILE A 272 15.80 -2.04 17.93
N SER A 273 16.35 -3.15 17.44
CA SER A 273 17.76 -3.25 17.08
C SER A 273 18.10 -2.61 15.72
N ASN A 274 17.16 -2.47 14.78
CA ASN A 274 17.46 -1.90 13.47
C ASN A 274 16.94 -0.46 13.27
N VAL A 275 15.92 -0.04 14.01
CA VAL A 275 15.19 1.20 13.70
C VAL A 275 16.07 2.44 13.79
N SER A 276 16.99 2.50 14.76
CA SER A 276 17.92 3.63 14.89
C SER A 276 18.82 3.75 13.67
N LYS A 277 19.39 2.63 13.20
CA LYS A 277 20.22 2.64 11.98
C LYS A 277 19.41 3.07 10.75
N ILE A 278 18.16 2.63 10.63
CA ILE A 278 17.27 3.05 9.54
C ILE A 278 16.96 4.56 9.62
N MET A 279 16.61 5.07 10.80
CA MET A 279 16.26 6.47 11.01
C MET A 279 17.42 7.43 10.73
N PHE A 280 18.64 7.06 11.11
CA PHE A 280 19.78 7.96 10.97
C PHE A 280 20.58 7.76 9.68
N ASN A 281 20.56 6.57 9.05
CA ASN A 281 21.32 6.30 7.83
C ASN A 281 20.47 6.26 6.55
N LEU A 282 19.18 5.91 6.64
CA LEU A 282 18.32 5.72 5.47
C LEU A 282 17.32 6.87 5.30
N VAL A 283 16.53 7.16 6.33
CA VAL A 283 15.48 8.20 6.29
C VAL A 283 15.95 9.58 5.79
N PRO A 284 17.17 10.08 6.09
CA PRO A 284 17.60 11.39 5.58
C PRO A 284 17.59 11.49 4.05
N ASN A 285 17.75 10.37 3.35
CA ASN A 285 17.73 10.30 1.89
C ASN A 285 16.33 9.96 1.33
N TYR A 286 15.40 9.52 2.19
CA TYR A 286 14.11 8.96 1.78
C TYR A 286 13.00 9.41 2.73
N ASN A 287 12.45 10.59 2.44
CA ASN A 287 11.43 11.23 3.28
C ASN A 287 10.14 10.40 3.44
N ASP A 288 9.82 9.54 2.47
CA ASP A 288 8.64 8.69 2.50
C ASP A 288 8.76 7.51 3.49
N LEU A 289 9.94 7.28 4.06
CA LEU A 289 10.17 6.38 5.21
C LEU A 289 10.04 7.11 6.55
N LYS A 290 10.19 8.44 6.58
CA LYS A 290 10.35 9.22 7.82
C LYS A 290 9.23 8.98 8.80
N LYS A 291 7.99 9.15 8.35
CA LYS A 291 6.81 9.08 9.22
C LYS A 291 6.61 7.71 9.89
N PRO A 292 6.54 6.59 9.16
CA PRO A 292 6.33 5.28 9.78
C PRO A 292 7.50 4.87 10.69
N VAL A 293 8.75 5.15 10.30
CA VAL A 293 9.94 4.85 11.12
C VAL A 293 9.95 5.69 12.39
N LEU A 294 9.67 7.00 12.29
CA LEU A 294 9.56 7.91 13.44
C LEU A 294 8.48 7.44 14.41
N ASN A 295 7.31 7.04 13.90
CA ASN A 295 6.21 6.54 14.73
C ASN A 295 6.62 5.27 15.49
N PHE A 296 7.28 4.31 14.83
CA PHE A 296 7.80 3.11 15.49
C PHE A 296 8.80 3.47 16.61
N MET A 297 9.75 4.37 16.34
CA MET A 297 10.71 4.82 17.35
C MET A 297 10.02 5.51 18.53
N ALA A 298 9.02 6.35 18.26
CA ALA A 298 8.30 7.09 19.29
C ALA A 298 7.47 6.16 20.18
N ILE A 299 6.79 5.16 19.61
CA ILE A 299 6.04 4.14 20.35
C ILE A 299 6.98 3.35 21.28
N ASN A 300 8.16 2.98 20.79
CA ASN A 300 9.12 2.16 21.50
C ASN A 300 10.28 2.96 22.13
N PHE A 301 10.06 4.26 22.38
CA PHE A 301 11.13 5.21 22.66
C PHE A 301 12.08 4.77 23.79
N GLU A 302 11.54 4.31 24.92
CA GLU A 302 12.36 3.91 26.06
C GLU A 302 13.28 2.73 25.76
N GLU A 303 12.82 1.75 24.98
CA GLU A 303 13.59 0.57 24.61
C GLU A 303 14.65 0.91 23.56
N VAL A 304 14.25 1.68 22.54
CA VAL A 304 15.14 2.17 21.48
C VAL A 304 16.26 3.03 22.08
N TYR A 305 15.93 3.96 22.98
CA TYR A 305 16.92 4.83 23.62
C TYR A 305 17.93 4.06 24.49
N ARG A 306 17.53 2.91 25.05
CA ARG A 306 18.40 2.03 25.84
C ARG A 306 19.19 1.03 24.99
N SER A 307 18.83 0.87 23.71
CA SER A 307 19.43 -0.10 22.81
C SER A 307 20.91 0.20 22.56
N GLN A 308 21.65 -0.84 22.19
CA GLN A 308 23.08 -0.71 21.91
C GLN A 308 23.30 0.14 20.64
N GLU A 309 22.44 -0.02 19.64
CA GLU A 309 22.53 0.62 18.34
C GLU A 309 22.24 2.12 18.43
N PHE A 310 21.33 2.55 19.30
CA PHE A 310 21.13 3.97 19.57
C PHE A 310 22.34 4.59 20.29
N LYS A 311 22.95 3.86 21.22
CA LYS A 311 24.18 4.29 21.90
C LYS A 311 25.36 4.41 20.94
N GLU A 312 25.49 3.49 19.99
CA GLU A 312 26.53 3.55 18.94
C GLU A 312 26.39 4.80 18.07
N ILE A 313 25.17 5.13 17.64
CA ILE A 313 24.90 6.37 16.89
C ILE A 313 25.21 7.60 17.77
N SER A 314 24.78 7.57 19.03
CA SER A 314 25.02 8.66 19.99
C SER A 314 26.50 8.85 20.34
N ALA A 315 27.34 7.84 20.15
CA ALA A 315 28.79 7.92 20.36
C ALA A 315 29.52 8.52 19.15
N ASN A 316 28.92 8.48 17.95
CA ASN A 316 29.53 8.92 16.69
C ASN A 316 28.72 10.07 16.06
N LEU A 317 28.35 11.07 16.87
CA LEU A 317 27.47 12.17 16.44
C LEU A 317 27.99 12.96 15.24
N GLU A 318 29.31 12.99 15.04
CA GLU A 318 29.96 13.69 13.93
C GLU A 318 29.55 13.13 12.55
N ASP A 319 29.14 11.85 12.49
CA ASP A 319 28.66 11.21 11.27
C ASP A 319 27.19 11.58 10.95
N TYR A 320 26.51 12.29 11.85
CA TYR A 320 25.07 12.52 11.82
C TYR A 320 24.73 14.02 11.93
N GLU A 321 24.89 14.75 10.82
CA GLU A 321 24.73 16.21 10.75
C GLU A 321 23.40 16.74 11.34
N ASN A 322 22.33 15.94 11.24
CA ASN A 322 20.99 16.29 11.74
C ASN A 322 20.59 15.55 13.03
N PHE A 323 21.53 14.97 13.78
CA PHE A 323 21.23 14.13 14.93
C PHE A 323 20.30 14.81 15.95
N ASN A 324 20.64 16.03 16.36
CA ASN A 324 19.87 16.77 17.36
C ASN A 324 18.45 17.09 16.90
N ILE A 325 18.28 17.41 15.61
CA ILE A 325 16.96 17.70 15.01
C ILE A 325 16.13 16.42 15.00
N THR A 326 16.70 15.32 14.50
CA THR A 326 16.04 14.01 14.48
C THR A 326 15.66 13.54 15.88
N LEU A 327 16.55 13.72 16.87
CA LEU A 327 16.26 13.37 18.26
C LEU A 327 15.13 14.22 18.85
N LEU A 328 15.09 15.51 18.54
CA LEU A 328 14.01 16.39 18.94
C LEU A 328 12.67 15.96 18.33
N GLU A 329 12.66 15.58 17.04
CA GLU A 329 11.47 15.05 16.36
C GLU A 329 10.97 13.76 17.02
N ILE A 330 11.87 12.82 17.30
CA ILE A 330 11.55 11.57 18.00
C ILE A 330 10.94 11.86 19.38
N TYR A 331 11.56 12.73 20.16
CA TYR A 331 11.07 13.07 21.50
C TYR A 331 9.73 13.80 21.46
N THR A 332 9.54 14.71 20.50
CA THR A 332 8.27 15.42 20.31
C THR A 332 7.15 14.45 19.97
N GLU A 333 7.39 13.51 19.06
CA GLU A 333 6.40 12.50 18.68
C GLU A 333 6.09 11.54 19.83
N PHE A 334 7.11 11.13 20.60
CA PHE A 334 6.91 10.35 21.83
C PHE A 334 6.01 11.07 22.84
N LEU A 335 6.27 12.36 23.11
CA LEU A 335 5.44 13.16 24.01
C LEU A 335 4.01 13.32 23.49
N ARG A 336 3.83 13.49 22.17
CA ARG A 336 2.53 13.55 21.51
C ARG A 336 1.73 12.27 21.77
N ILE A 337 2.31 11.11 21.47
CA ILE A 337 1.69 9.78 21.67
C ILE A 337 1.35 9.55 23.14
N ARG A 338 2.27 9.87 24.07
CA ARG A 338 2.05 9.70 25.51
C ARG A 338 0.95 10.62 26.04
N THR A 339 0.82 11.83 25.50
CA THR A 339 -0.23 12.78 25.90
C THR A 339 -1.60 12.31 25.41
N LEU A 340 -1.70 11.83 24.16
CA LEU A 340 -2.92 11.21 23.63
C LEU A 340 -3.33 10.01 24.48
N TYR A 341 -2.40 9.12 24.82
CA TYR A 341 -2.70 7.96 25.68
C TYR A 341 -3.27 8.38 27.05
N LYS A 342 -2.71 9.42 27.68
CA LYS A 342 -3.22 9.96 28.96
C LYS A 342 -4.61 10.59 28.84
N ILE A 343 -4.97 11.14 27.69
CA ILE A 343 -6.28 11.76 27.45
C ILE A 343 -7.35 10.68 27.19
N PHE A 344 -7.01 9.66 26.41
CA PHE A 344 -7.97 8.64 25.98
C PHE A 344 -8.09 7.42 26.92
N PHE A 345 -7.08 7.12 27.74
CA PHE A 345 -7.05 5.92 28.57
C PHE A 345 -6.94 6.18 30.09
N LYS A 346 -7.19 7.41 30.56
CA LYS A 346 -7.42 7.66 31.99
C LYS A 346 -8.91 7.52 32.34
N PHE A 347 -9.25 6.38 32.95
CA PHE A 347 -10.25 6.25 34.02
C PHE A 347 -9.54 5.80 35.29
#